data_AF-V5FHQ1-F1
#
_entry.id   AF-V5FHQ1-F1
#
_cell.length_a   1.000
_cell.length_b   1.000
_cell.length_c   1.000
_cell.angle_alpha   90.00
_cell.angle_beta   90.00
_cell.angle_gamma   90.00
#
_symmetry.space_group_name_H-M   'P 1'
#
loop_
_entity.id
_entity.type
_entity.pdbx_description
1 polymer ?
#
loop_
_entity_poly.entity_id
_entity_poly.type
_entity_poly.pdbx_seq_one_letter_code
_entity_poly.pdbx_strand_id
1 'polypeptide(L)' 'MLTFITDIVNPKEPDLLANNQHETLLIISLEGQLLGRYTPPKGGWSHETLCDLAECFPQQWEFCGADALIGQCFVGSTEI' A
#
# COMPACT_ATOMS: atom_id res chain seq x y z
N MET A 1 0.58 11.73 -4.21
CA MET A 1 1.32 10.84 -3.30
C MET A 1 0.44 9.62 -3.09
N LEU A 2 1.00 8.40 -2.99
CA LEU A 2 0.17 7.21 -2.77
C LEU A 2 -0.37 7.23 -1.33
N THR A 3 -1.69 7.14 -1.18
CA THR A 3 -2.37 7.17 0.11
C THR A 3 -2.75 5.76 0.53
N PHE A 4 -2.31 5.34 1.71
CA PHE A 4 -2.71 4.06 2.31
C PHE A 4 -3.96 4.23 3.17
N ILE A 5 -4.90 3.29 3.06
CA ILE A 5 -6.18 3.25 3.80
C ILE A 5 -6.19 2.12 4.85
N THR A 6 -5.03 1.85 5.43
CA THR A 6 -4.82 0.74 6.36
C THR A 6 -4.93 1.16 7.82
N ASP A 7 -5.22 2.44 8.09
CA ASP A 7 -5.56 2.91 9.42
C ASP A 7 -6.95 2.43 9.82
N ILE A 8 -7.10 2.06 11.09
CA ILE A 8 -8.39 1.68 11.67
C ILE A 8 -8.83 2.85 12.54
N VAL A 9 -9.76 3.65 12.03
CA VAL A 9 -10.36 4.79 12.73
C VAL A 9 -11.60 4.34 13.50
N ASN A 10 -12.32 3.35 12.98
CA ASN A 10 -13.52 2.79 13.59
C ASN A 10 -13.34 1.28 13.84
N PRO A 11 -13.69 0.75 15.03
CA PRO A 11 -13.63 -0.70 15.31
C PRO A 11 -14.48 -1.58 14.38
N LYS A 12 -15.39 -1.00 13.58
CA LYS A 12 -16.18 -1.71 12.57
C LYS A 12 -15.50 -1.78 11.20
N GLU A 13 -14.41 -1.06 11.00
CA GLU A 13 -13.65 -1.11 9.75
C GLU A 13 -12.93 -2.46 9.63
N PRO A 14 -12.85 -2.99 8.40
CA PRO A 14 -12.04 -4.17 8.17
C PRO A 14 -10.56 -3.83 8.36
N ASP A 15 -9.86 -4.64 9.13
CA ASP A 15 -8.40 -4.60 9.18
C ASP A 15 -7.83 -5.20 7.89
N LEU A 16 -7.38 -4.34 6.98
CA LEU A 16 -6.83 -4.75 5.67
C LEU A 16 -5.48 -5.48 5.81
N LEU A 17 -4.76 -5.23 6.90
CA LEU A 17 -3.46 -5.84 7.18
C LEU A 17 -3.61 -7.16 7.94
N ALA A 18 -4.74 -7.40 8.61
CA ALA A 18 -5.03 -8.66 9.27
C ALA A 18 -4.88 -9.83 8.28
N ASN A 19 -3.98 -10.75 8.61
CA ASN A 19 -3.54 -11.90 7.80
C ASN A 19 -2.66 -11.59 6.57
N ASN A 20 -2.50 -10.32 6.18
CA ASN A 20 -1.69 -9.91 5.02
C ASN A 20 -0.39 -9.17 5.41
N GLN A 21 -0.19 -8.82 6.67
CA GLN A 21 0.95 -8.03 7.14
C GLN A 21 2.34 -8.59 6.76
N HIS A 22 2.47 -9.89 6.48
CA HIS A 22 3.72 -10.52 6.05
C HIS A 22 3.74 -10.87 4.55
N GLU A 23 2.77 -10.38 3.79
CA GLU A 23 2.76 -10.52 2.35
C GLU A 23 3.55 -9.38 1.69
N THR A 24 3.89 -9.60 0.43
CA THR A 24 4.60 -8.62 -0.38
C THR A 24 3.68 -7.47 -0.74
N LEU A 25 4.17 -6.23 -0.59
CA LEU A 25 3.54 -5.03 -1.13
C LEU A 25 3.90 -4.89 -2.61
N LEU A 26 2.88 -4.77 -3.45
CA LEU A 26 2.96 -4.51 -4.88
C LEU A 26 2.37 -3.14 -5.17
N ILE A 27 3.08 -2.36 -5.98
CA ILE A 27 2.57 -1.10 -6.53
C ILE A 27 2.34 -1.32 -8.03
N ILE A 28 1.13 -1.11 -8.49
CA ILE A 28 0.69 -1.40 -9.86
C ILE A 28 0.14 -0.12 -10.49
N SER A 29 0.52 0.22 -11.71
CA SER A 29 -0.06 1.36 -12.43
C SER A 29 -1.53 1.11 -12.77
N LEU A 30 -2.25 2.18 -13.11
CA LEU A 30 -3.65 2.05 -13.56
C LEU A 30 -3.79 1.25 -14.87
N GLU A 31 -2.72 1.15 -15.67
CA GLU A 31 -2.68 0.26 -16.84
C GLU A 31 -2.31 -1.20 -16.51
N GLY A 32 -2.12 -1.55 -15.24
CA GLY A 32 -1.80 -2.89 -14.77
C GLY A 32 -0.30 -3.23 -14.80
N GLN A 33 0.60 -2.26 -14.96
CA GLN A 33 2.03 -2.50 -14.97
C GLN A 33 2.59 -2.54 -13.53
N LEU A 34 3.43 -3.52 -13.21
CA LEU A 34 4.15 -3.54 -11.93
C LEU A 34 5.18 -2.40 -11.87
N LEU A 35 4.96 -1.45 -10.95
CA LEU A 35 5.83 -0.30 -10.72
C LEU A 35 6.85 -0.54 -9.59
N GLY A 36 6.45 -1.27 -8.56
CA GLY A 36 7.29 -1.50 -7.38
C GLY A 36 6.92 -2.76 -6.61
N ARG A 37 7.91 -3.35 -5.91
CA ARG A 37 7.73 -4.52 -5.05
C ARG A 37 8.56 -4.40 -3.79
N TYR A 38 7.92 -4.52 -2.63
CA TYR A 38 8.56 -4.35 -1.32
C TYR A 38 8.26 -5.55 -0.42
N THR A 39 9.31 -6.10 0.19
CA THR A 39 9.18 -7.18 1.17
C THR A 39 8.77 -6.63 2.53
N PRO A 40 7.94 -7.35 3.30
CA PRO A 40 7.52 -6.89 4.62
C PRO A 40 8.70 -6.77 5.59
N PRO A 41 8.63 -5.83 6.55
CA PRO A 41 9.58 -5.81 7.66
C PRO A 41 9.37 -7.03 8.58
N LYS A 42 10.33 -7.32 9.47
CA LYS A 42 10.28 -8.49 10.37
C LYS A 42 9.02 -8.59 11.23
N GLY A 43 8.42 -7.45 11.59
CA GLY A 43 7.18 -7.39 12.37
C GLY A 43 5.90 -7.35 11.54
N GLY A 44 6.02 -7.39 10.21
CA GLY A 44 4.90 -7.16 9.29
C GLY A 44 4.61 -5.67 9.08
N TRP A 45 3.84 -5.38 8.02
CA TRP A 45 3.40 -4.03 7.70
C TRP A 45 2.52 -3.47 8.81
N SER A 46 2.79 -2.22 9.18
CA SER A 46 1.87 -1.34 9.90
C SER A 46 1.51 -0.13 9.03
N HIS A 47 0.41 0.55 9.35
CA HIS A 47 0.03 1.77 8.64
C HIS A 47 1.16 2.80 8.63
N GLU A 48 1.82 3.03 9.77
CA GLU A 48 2.97 3.95 9.87
C GLU A 48 4.11 3.56 8.93
N THR A 49 4.52 2.29 8.90
CA THR A 49 5.61 1.84 8.02
C THR A 49 5.27 1.96 6.54
N LEU A 50 4.00 1.86 6.17
CA LEU A 50 3.53 2.05 4.81
C LEU A 50 3.58 3.54 4.43
N CYS A 51 3.15 4.43 5.33
CA CYS A 51 3.24 5.87 5.14
C CYS A 51 4.70 6.35 5.00
N ASP A 52 5.60 5.88 5.87
CA ASP A 52 7.03 6.18 5.78
C ASP A 52 7.63 5.72 4.44
N LEU A 53 7.21 4.54 3.96
CA LEU A 53 7.64 4.01 2.68
C LEU A 53 7.07 4.85 1.50
N ALA A 54 5.84 5.35 1.61
CA ALA A 54 5.19 6.17 0.59
C ALA A 54 5.98 7.45 0.28
N GLU A 55 6.61 8.05 1.29
CA GLU A 55 7.44 9.25 1.13
C GLU A 55 8.67 9.01 0.23
N CYS A 56 9.10 7.75 0.12
CA CYS A 56 10.23 7.36 -0.73
C CYS A 56 9.81 7.03 -2.17
N PHE A 57 8.52 7.06 -2.51
CA PHE A 57 8.06 6.68 -3.84
C PHE A 57 8.38 7.74 -4.91
N PRO A 58 8.68 7.32 -6.15
CA PRO A 58 8.95 8.25 -7.24
C PRO A 58 7.72 9.14 -7.52
N GLN A 59 7.93 10.45 -7.60
CA GLN A 59 6.87 11.41 -7.88
C GLN A 59 6.17 11.16 -9.23
N GLN A 60 6.84 10.47 -10.16
CA GLN A 60 6.26 10.09 -11.46
C GLN A 60 4.97 9.26 -11.30
N TRP A 61 4.84 8.49 -10.22
CA TRP A 61 3.66 7.67 -9.96
C TRP A 61 2.40 8.50 -9.70
N GLU A 62 2.53 9.77 -9.31
CA GLU A 62 1.40 10.68 -9.16
C GLU A 62 0.77 11.06 -10.50
N PHE A 63 1.54 10.99 -11.60
CA PHE A 63 1.06 11.39 -12.93
C PHE A 63 0.39 10.25 -13.69
N CYS A 64 0.93 9.03 -13.57
CA CYS A 64 0.34 7.84 -14.20
C CYS A 64 -0.68 7.12 -13.31
N GLY A 65 -0.70 7.44 -12.02
CA GLY A 65 -1.54 6.77 -11.04
C GLY A 65 -1.06 5.37 -10.70
N ALA A 66 -1.30 4.94 -9.46
CA ALA A 66 -0.92 3.63 -8.98
C ALA A 66 -1.78 3.14 -7.81
N ASP A 67 -2.06 1.83 -7.82
CA ASP A 67 -2.69 1.09 -6.73
C ASP A 67 -1.65 0.32 -5.91
N ALA A 68 -1.89 0.23 -4.61
CA ALA A 68 -1.11 -0.56 -3.68
C ALA A 68 -1.89 -1.81 -3.25
N LEU A 69 -1.23 -2.96 -3.36
CA LEU A 69 -1.77 -4.25 -2.93
C LEU A 69 -0.79 -4.95 -2.00
N ILE A 70 -1.29 -5.52 -0.90
CA ILE A 70 -0.51 -6.43 -0.05
C ILE A 70 -1.11 -7.82 -0.21
N GLY A 71 -0.34 -8.73 -0.80
CA GLY A 71 -0.86 -10.02 -1.25
C GLY A 71 -1.92 -9.83 -2.34
N GLN A 72 -3.18 -10.12 -2.01
CA GLN A 72 -4.34 -9.89 -2.88
C GLN A 72 -5.27 -8.77 -2.36
N CYS A 73 -4.90 -8.10 -1.27
CA CYS A 73 -5.71 -7.08 -0.63
C CYS A 73 -5.33 -5.70 -1.15
N PHE A 74 -6.32 -4.93 -1.62
CA PHE A 74 -6.14 -3.51 -1.94
C PHE A 74 -5.99 -2.71 -0.65
N VAL A 75 -4.95 -1.89 -0.56
CA VAL A 75 -4.58 -1.17 0.68
C VAL A 75 -4.35 0.33 0.48
N GLY A 76 -4.45 0.83 -0.74
CA GLY A 76 -4.22 2.25 -1.03
C GLY A 76 -4.10 2.53 -2.53
N SER A 77 -4.17 3.81 -2.88
CA SER A 77 -3.98 4.26 -4.26
C SER A 77 -3.57 5.73 -4.29
N THR A 78 -3.09 6.21 -5.43
CA THR A 78 -2.89 7.63 -5.72
C THR A 78 -4.19 8.37 -6.02
N GLU A 79 -5.31 7.67 -6.23
CA GLU A 79 -6.62 8.26 -6.58
C GLU A 79 -7.57 8.45 -5.39
N ILE A 80 -7.09 8.24 -4.15
CA ILE A 80 -7.86 8.40 -2.90
C ILE A 80 -7.66 9.78 -2.30
#